data_AF-A0A627FA46-F1
#
_entry.id   AF-A0A627FA46-F1
#
_cell.length_a   1.000
_cell.length_b   1.000
_cell.length_c   1.000
_cell.angle_alpha   90.00
_cell.angle_beta   90.00
_cell.angle_gamma   90.00
#
_symmetry.space_group_name_H-M   'P 1'
#
loop_
_entity.id
_entity.type
_entity.pdbx_description
1 polymer ?
#
loop_
_entity_poly.entity_id
_entity_poly.type
_entity_poly.pdbx_seq_one_letter_code
_entity_poly.pdbx_strand_id
1 'polypeptide(L)'
;MKFKDRNLRALAECLIGDNKAFLYRSSSRITEFFQDCGMEVVHDGSTRWAWTAMRLEELLNEPQPKAHALPERFVHVLRFLMLKEDAMDDDPGRLKALEELNKPLMREGYEAFYGDDNLLYIRHNGTKTVSVSNNPHRPLTPHEIKRRTLLTAFLDTCSEDELIEEVLLPLFRQLGFHRITAAGHKDRALEYGKDIWMKFTLPTQHVLYFGIQVKKGKLDASGVSKSTNSNVAEIHNQVLMMLGHEIFDPETNR
;
A
#
# COMPACT_ATOMS: atom_id res chain seq x y z
N MET A 1 -16.89 -16.32 -0.05
CA MET A 1 -17.67 -16.96 1.04
C MET A 1 -19.04 -16.31 1.06
N LYS A 2 -20.12 -17.00 1.44
CA LYS A 2 -21.47 -16.39 1.41
C LYS A 2 -22.11 -16.35 2.80
N PHE A 3 -22.21 -15.15 3.36
CA PHE A 3 -23.04 -14.89 4.54
C PHE A 3 -24.52 -14.83 4.13
N LYS A 4 -25.41 -15.09 5.08
CA LYS A 4 -26.85 -14.94 4.88
C LYS A 4 -27.21 -13.46 4.78
N ASP A 5 -28.13 -13.13 3.88
CA ASP A 5 -28.56 -11.75 3.61
C ASP A 5 -28.98 -10.99 4.88
N ARG A 6 -29.68 -11.66 5.79
CA ARG A 6 -30.09 -11.06 7.08
C ARG A 6 -28.91 -10.63 7.96
N ASN A 7 -27.80 -11.36 7.89
CA ASN A 7 -26.61 -11.08 8.68
C ASN A 7 -25.76 -10.01 7.99
N LEU A 8 -25.68 -10.03 6.65
CA LEU A 8 -25.10 -8.93 5.86
C LEU A 8 -25.83 -7.61 6.09
N ARG A 9 -27.17 -7.63 6.13
CA ARG A 9 -27.98 -6.45 6.47
C ARG A 9 -27.66 -5.94 7.87
N ALA A 10 -27.59 -6.81 8.88
CA ALA A 10 -27.27 -6.39 10.24
C ALA A 10 -25.86 -5.78 10.34
N LEU A 11 -24.87 -6.33 9.61
CA LEU A 11 -23.54 -5.73 9.51
C LEU A 11 -23.58 -4.37 8.81
N ALA A 12 -24.36 -4.25 7.74
CA ALA A 12 -24.57 -2.99 7.05
C ALA A 12 -25.22 -1.94 7.96
N GLU A 13 -26.22 -2.32 8.77
CA GLU A 13 -26.88 -1.45 9.75
C GLU A 13 -25.91 -0.95 10.83
N CYS A 14 -24.92 -1.76 11.23
CA CYS A 14 -23.81 -1.30 12.10
C CYS A 14 -22.94 -0.26 11.39
N LEU A 15 -22.55 -0.51 10.14
CA LEU A 15 -21.67 0.39 9.38
C LEU A 15 -22.33 1.74 9.09
N ILE A 16 -23.59 1.75 8.68
CA ILE A 16 -24.31 3.00 8.38
C ILE A 16 -24.85 3.71 9.63
N GLY A 17 -24.73 3.09 10.81
CA GLY A 17 -25.22 3.63 12.08
C GLY A 17 -26.74 3.68 12.22
N ASP A 18 -27.45 2.75 11.55
CA ASP A 18 -28.87 2.50 11.84
C ASP A 18 -29.00 1.61 13.10
N ASN A 19 -27.94 0.88 13.46
CA ASN A 19 -27.74 0.35 14.79
C ASN A 19 -27.22 1.45 15.74
N LYS A 20 -27.94 1.68 16.85
CA LYS A 20 -27.68 2.77 17.80
C LYS A 20 -26.33 2.69 18.51
N ALA A 21 -25.66 1.54 18.50
CA ALA A 21 -24.31 1.41 19.06
C ALA A 21 -23.22 2.02 18.16
N PHE A 22 -23.59 2.53 16.98
CA PHE A 22 -22.68 3.11 15.99
C PHE A 22 -23.12 4.50 15.57
N LEU A 23 -22.15 5.33 15.21
CA LEU A 23 -22.40 6.66 14.68
C LEU A 23 -23.21 6.59 13.37
N TYR A 24 -24.29 7.36 13.31
CA TYR A 24 -25.11 7.51 12.12
C TYR A 24 -24.29 8.09 10.95
N ARG A 25 -24.38 7.44 9.77
CA ARG A 25 -23.74 7.88 8.53
C ARG A 25 -24.77 8.14 7.44
N SER A 26 -24.81 9.37 6.94
CA SER A 26 -25.54 9.70 5.69
C SER A 26 -24.86 9.05 4.47
N SER A 27 -25.48 9.08 3.29
CA SER A 27 -24.91 8.52 2.06
C SER A 27 -23.53 9.09 1.69
N SER A 28 -23.30 10.38 1.96
CA SER A 28 -21.97 11.00 1.78
C SER A 28 -20.97 10.47 2.80
N ARG A 29 -21.38 10.34 4.08
CA ARG A 29 -20.51 9.78 5.14
C ARG A 29 -20.21 8.29 4.96
N ILE A 30 -21.13 7.52 4.36
CA ILE A 30 -20.88 6.13 3.97
C ILE A 30 -19.82 6.09 2.86
N THR A 31 -19.93 6.99 1.89
CA THR A 31 -18.94 7.13 0.81
C THR A 31 -17.56 7.47 1.38
N GLU A 32 -17.47 8.49 2.24
CA GLU A 32 -16.24 8.87 2.96
C GLU A 32 -15.66 7.69 3.74
N PHE A 33 -16.49 6.98 4.53
CA PHE A 33 -16.04 5.81 5.29
C PHE A 33 -15.38 4.73 4.41
N PHE A 34 -15.99 4.41 3.27
CA PHE A 34 -15.41 3.44 2.35
C PHE A 34 -14.14 3.98 1.68
N GLN A 35 -14.05 5.29 1.40
CA GLN A 35 -12.84 5.95 0.89
C GLN A 35 -11.71 6.03 1.91
N ASP A 36 -12.01 6.12 3.21
CA ASP A 36 -11.00 6.05 4.28
C ASP A 36 -10.49 4.61 4.43
N CYS A 37 -11.39 3.63 4.29
CA CYS A 37 -11.06 2.23 4.01
C CYS A 37 -10.47 2.02 2.60
N GLY A 38 -10.31 3.12 1.83
CA GLY A 38 -9.87 3.30 0.44
C GLY A 38 -10.37 2.25 -0.50
N MET A 39 -11.67 2.28 -0.61
CA MET A 39 -12.43 1.73 -1.69
C MET A 39 -12.93 2.93 -2.49
N GLU A 40 -12.65 2.93 -3.80
CA GLU A 40 -13.10 3.98 -4.71
C GLU A 40 -14.56 3.73 -5.11
N VAL A 41 -15.46 3.77 -4.13
CA VAL A 41 -16.89 3.56 -4.32
C VAL A 41 -17.65 4.81 -3.90
N VAL A 42 -18.77 5.08 -4.58
CA VAL A 42 -19.67 6.20 -4.27
C VAL A 42 -21.07 5.65 -4.10
N HIS A 43 -21.74 6.06 -3.02
CA HIS A 43 -23.11 5.68 -2.77
C HIS A 43 -24.02 6.20 -3.89
N ASP A 44 -24.82 5.31 -4.49
CA ASP A 44 -25.56 5.56 -5.74
C ASP A 44 -26.96 6.18 -5.55
N GLY A 45 -27.34 6.45 -4.31
CA GLY A 45 -28.65 7.00 -3.95
C GLY A 45 -29.72 5.95 -3.67
N SER A 46 -29.38 4.66 -3.79
CA SER A 46 -30.25 3.56 -3.36
C SER A 46 -30.38 3.50 -1.83
N THR A 47 -31.00 2.45 -1.30
CA THR A 47 -31.21 2.32 0.14
C THR A 47 -29.88 2.05 0.85
N ARG A 48 -29.49 2.89 1.82
CA ARG A 48 -28.19 2.85 2.52
C ARG A 48 -27.76 1.46 2.98
N TRP A 49 -28.64 0.74 3.69
CA TRP A 49 -28.32 -0.60 4.19
C TRP A 49 -28.15 -1.61 3.05
N ALA A 50 -28.95 -1.52 1.98
CA ALA A 50 -28.90 -2.44 0.85
C ALA A 50 -27.63 -2.23 0.03
N TRP A 51 -27.30 -0.97 -0.26
CA TRP A 51 -26.06 -0.60 -0.94
C TRP A 51 -24.83 -1.07 -0.16
N THR A 52 -24.82 -0.81 1.16
CA THR A 52 -23.71 -1.22 2.02
C THR A 52 -23.60 -2.74 2.14
N ALA A 53 -24.72 -3.46 2.24
CA ALA A 53 -24.73 -4.92 2.28
C ALA A 53 -24.17 -5.53 0.99
N MET A 54 -24.50 -4.95 -0.17
CA MET A 54 -23.93 -5.36 -1.46
C MET A 54 -22.41 -5.15 -1.51
N ARG A 55 -21.90 -3.99 -1.03
CA ARG A 55 -20.45 -3.76 -0.92
C ARG A 55 -19.77 -4.77 0.02
N LEU A 56 -20.40 -5.08 1.16
CA LEU A 56 -19.89 -6.10 2.08
C LEU A 56 -19.89 -7.50 1.46
N GLU A 57 -20.91 -7.84 0.65
CA GLU A 57 -20.97 -9.11 -0.09
C GLU A 57 -19.84 -9.22 -1.12
N GLU A 58 -19.57 -8.16 -1.88
CA GLU A 58 -18.43 -8.11 -2.81
C GLU A 58 -17.11 -8.39 -2.12
N LEU A 59 -16.86 -7.76 -0.96
CA LEU A 59 -15.66 -7.98 -0.16
C LEU A 59 -15.56 -9.42 0.39
N LEU A 60 -16.70 -10.04 0.75
CA LEU A 60 -16.72 -11.45 1.18
C LEU A 60 -16.44 -12.45 0.05
N ASN A 61 -16.65 -12.04 -1.19
CA ASN A 61 -16.36 -12.84 -2.39
C ASN A 61 -14.90 -12.75 -2.84
N GLU A 62 -14.09 -11.87 -2.22
CA GLU A 62 -12.65 -11.84 -2.43
C GLU A 62 -11.97 -13.14 -1.96
N PRO A 63 -10.77 -13.46 -2.49
CA PRO A 63 -9.99 -14.61 -2.07
C PRO A 63 -9.69 -14.62 -0.57
N GLN A 64 -9.83 -15.79 0.05
CA GLN A 64 -9.46 -15.98 1.45
C GLN A 64 -7.95 -16.25 1.56
N PRO A 65 -7.25 -15.65 2.54
CA PRO A 65 -5.81 -15.87 2.71
C PRO A 65 -5.48 -17.29 3.21
N LYS A 66 -6.40 -17.92 3.94
CA LYS A 66 -6.30 -19.30 4.45
C LYS A 66 -7.69 -19.84 4.76
N ALA A 67 -7.81 -21.17 4.91
CA ALA A 67 -9.07 -21.80 5.28
C ALA A 67 -9.66 -21.21 6.57
N HIS A 68 -10.96 -20.92 6.55
CA HIS A 68 -11.71 -20.30 7.67
C HIS A 68 -11.25 -18.90 8.08
N ALA A 69 -10.44 -18.21 7.27
CA ALA A 69 -10.15 -16.80 7.45
C ALA A 69 -11.03 -15.95 6.55
N LEU A 70 -11.54 -14.84 7.09
CA LEU A 70 -12.25 -13.84 6.31
C LEU A 70 -11.29 -13.13 5.33
N PRO A 71 -11.78 -12.65 4.16
CA PRO A 71 -10.98 -11.85 3.25
C PRO A 71 -10.42 -10.59 3.91
N GLU A 72 -9.21 -10.20 3.55
CA GLU A 72 -8.46 -9.14 4.25
C GLU A 72 -9.17 -7.78 4.21
N ARG A 73 -9.74 -7.39 3.05
CA ARG A 73 -10.43 -6.10 2.91
C ARG A 73 -11.74 -6.06 3.69
N PHE A 74 -12.44 -7.20 3.79
CA PHE A 74 -13.63 -7.31 4.64
C PHE A 74 -13.29 -7.10 6.11
N VAL A 75 -12.23 -7.76 6.60
CA VAL A 75 -11.74 -7.57 7.97
C VAL A 75 -11.28 -6.13 8.21
N HIS A 76 -10.60 -5.53 7.23
CA HIS A 76 -10.14 -4.14 7.32
C HIS A 76 -11.31 -3.16 7.52
N VAL A 77 -12.42 -3.32 6.79
CA VAL A 77 -13.64 -2.52 6.97
C VAL A 77 -14.19 -2.65 8.39
N LEU A 78 -14.30 -3.87 8.91
CA LEU A 78 -14.81 -4.08 10.27
C LEU A 78 -13.85 -3.54 11.33
N ARG A 79 -12.54 -3.64 11.11
CA ARG A 79 -11.52 -3.06 11.99
C ARG A 79 -11.60 -1.53 12.01
N PHE A 80 -11.73 -0.90 10.84
CA PHE A 80 -11.88 0.55 10.73
C PHE A 80 -13.19 1.02 11.39
N LEU A 81 -14.30 0.30 11.20
CA LEU A 81 -15.57 0.57 11.88
C LEU A 81 -15.45 0.53 13.41
N MET A 82 -14.50 -0.24 13.95
CA MET A 82 -14.30 -0.49 15.37
C MET A 82 -13.07 0.23 15.95
N LEU A 83 -12.58 1.28 15.29
CA LEU A 83 -11.57 2.18 15.86
C LEU A 83 -12.05 2.76 17.20
N LYS A 84 -11.14 2.82 18.19
CA LYS A 84 -11.47 3.31 19.53
C LYS A 84 -11.69 4.82 19.54
N GLU A 85 -11.09 5.53 18.60
CA GLU A 85 -11.28 6.97 18.38
C GLU A 85 -12.72 7.31 17.99
N ASP A 86 -13.44 6.37 17.38
CA ASP A 86 -14.85 6.50 16.97
C ASP A 86 -15.83 6.03 18.07
N ALA A 87 -15.36 5.87 19.31
CA ALA A 87 -16.21 5.44 20.40
C ALA A 87 -17.30 6.49 20.72
N MET A 88 -18.50 6.01 21.03
CA MET A 88 -19.59 6.87 21.49
C MET A 88 -19.35 7.27 22.96
N ASP A 89 -19.83 8.45 23.37
CA ASP A 89 -19.66 8.94 24.75
C ASP A 89 -20.18 7.96 25.82
N ASP A 90 -21.25 7.22 25.50
CA ASP A 90 -21.87 6.23 26.38
C ASP A 90 -21.29 4.81 26.23
N ASP A 91 -20.29 4.63 25.36
CA ASP A 91 -19.57 3.37 25.12
C ASP A 91 -18.08 3.62 24.75
N PRO A 92 -17.29 4.27 25.62
CA PRO A 92 -15.88 4.61 25.34
C PRO A 92 -15.01 3.36 25.10
N GLY A 93 -15.40 2.23 25.71
CA GLY A 93 -14.76 0.94 25.51
C GLY A 93 -15.21 0.19 24.25
N ARG A 94 -16.21 0.70 23.53
CA ARG A 94 -16.86 0.04 22.38
C ARG A 94 -17.41 -1.35 22.69
N LEU A 95 -17.82 -1.60 23.94
CA LEU A 95 -18.32 -2.90 24.39
C LEU A 95 -19.71 -3.18 23.81
N LYS A 96 -20.60 -2.18 23.81
CA LYS A 96 -21.94 -2.31 23.19
C LYS A 96 -21.81 -2.48 21.68
N ALA A 97 -20.96 -1.68 21.04
CA ALA A 97 -20.68 -1.81 19.62
C ALA A 97 -20.14 -3.20 19.27
N LEU A 98 -19.24 -3.75 20.09
CA LEU A 98 -18.68 -5.08 19.89
C LEU A 98 -19.74 -6.18 20.04
N GLU A 99 -20.63 -6.05 21.04
CA GLU A 99 -21.75 -6.97 21.23
C GLU A 99 -22.69 -6.96 20.01
N GLU A 100 -23.09 -5.78 19.54
CA GLU A 100 -23.95 -5.63 18.37
C GLU A 100 -23.30 -6.19 17.09
N LEU A 101 -22.01 -5.93 16.88
CA LEU A 101 -21.24 -6.47 15.75
C LEU A 101 -21.17 -8.00 15.79
N ASN A 102 -21.04 -8.59 16.98
CA ASN A 102 -20.94 -10.03 17.13
C ASN A 102 -22.25 -10.78 16.88
N LYS A 103 -23.42 -10.16 17.04
CA LYS A 103 -24.72 -10.81 16.78
C LYS A 103 -24.82 -11.44 15.38
N PRO A 104 -24.52 -10.72 14.27
CA PRO A 104 -24.49 -11.35 12.95
C PRO A 104 -23.27 -12.25 12.73
N LEU A 105 -22.08 -11.88 13.23
CA LEU A 105 -20.86 -12.68 13.02
C LEU A 105 -20.95 -14.08 13.66
N MET A 106 -21.48 -14.17 14.88
CA MET A 106 -21.63 -15.44 15.58
C MET A 106 -22.56 -16.41 14.85
N ARG A 107 -23.60 -15.89 14.19
CA ARG A 107 -24.52 -16.69 13.35
C ARG A 107 -23.86 -17.24 12.10
N GLU A 108 -22.73 -16.65 11.69
CA GLU A 108 -21.90 -17.08 10.56
C GLU A 108 -20.66 -17.87 11.03
N GLY A 109 -20.55 -18.15 12.33
CA GLY A 109 -19.44 -18.93 12.91
C GLY A 109 -18.18 -18.12 13.22
N TYR A 110 -18.28 -16.79 13.32
CA TYR A 110 -17.16 -15.91 13.64
C TYR A 110 -17.40 -15.11 14.92
N GLU A 111 -16.32 -14.64 15.53
CA GLU A 111 -16.35 -13.79 16.72
C GLU A 111 -15.29 -12.69 16.56
N ALA A 112 -15.71 -11.45 16.73
CA ALA A 112 -14.86 -10.28 16.82
C ALA A 112 -14.49 -10.00 18.28
N PHE A 113 -13.25 -9.58 18.52
CA PHE A 113 -12.73 -9.23 19.83
C PHE A 113 -11.61 -8.18 19.70
N TYR A 114 -11.33 -7.44 20.77
CA TYR A 114 -10.16 -6.56 20.83
C TYR A 114 -8.94 -7.32 21.32
N GLY A 115 -7.80 -7.10 20.67
CA GLY A 115 -6.50 -7.53 21.20
C GLY A 115 -5.93 -6.53 22.20
N ASP A 116 -4.79 -6.88 22.79
CA ASP A 116 -4.08 -6.02 23.75
C ASP A 116 -3.55 -4.72 23.11
N ASP A 117 -3.44 -4.69 21.78
CA ASP A 117 -3.08 -3.54 20.96
C ASP A 117 -4.27 -2.61 20.62
N ASN A 118 -5.44 -2.86 21.21
CA ASN A 118 -6.70 -2.16 20.94
C ASN A 118 -7.23 -2.28 19.51
N LEU A 119 -6.70 -3.21 18.70
CA LEU A 119 -7.22 -3.48 17.36
C LEU A 119 -8.32 -4.55 17.39
N LEU A 120 -9.27 -4.44 16.46
CA LEU A 120 -10.27 -5.49 16.24
C LEU A 120 -9.63 -6.68 15.52
N TYR A 121 -9.85 -7.86 16.06
CA TYR A 121 -9.56 -9.15 15.46
C TYR A 121 -10.85 -9.95 15.29
N ILE A 122 -10.86 -10.82 14.28
CA ILE A 122 -11.98 -11.73 14.03
C ILE A 122 -11.44 -13.14 13.91
N ARG A 123 -12.01 -14.07 14.68
CA ARG A 123 -11.65 -15.49 14.65
C ARG A 123 -12.83 -16.37 14.27
N HIS A 124 -12.54 -17.49 13.63
CA HIS A 124 -13.52 -18.54 13.41
C HIS A 124 -13.76 -19.33 14.70
N ASN A 125 -15.02 -19.59 15.05
CA ASN A 125 -15.39 -20.14 16.35
C ASN A 125 -14.92 -21.59 16.54
N GLY A 126 -14.98 -22.40 15.48
CA GLY A 126 -14.62 -23.82 15.53
C GLY A 126 -13.12 -24.08 15.50
N THR A 127 -12.41 -23.45 14.56
CA THR A 127 -10.97 -23.70 14.33
C THR A 127 -10.06 -22.74 15.09
N LYS A 128 -10.62 -21.67 15.69
CA LYS A 128 -9.88 -20.55 16.28
C LYS A 128 -8.93 -19.84 15.31
N THR A 129 -9.12 -20.04 14.00
CA THR A 129 -8.36 -19.34 12.96
C THR A 129 -8.62 -17.84 13.06
N VAL A 130 -7.58 -17.05 13.35
CA VAL A 130 -7.69 -15.59 13.34
C VAL A 130 -7.49 -15.06 11.92
N SER A 131 -8.41 -14.21 11.49
CA SER A 131 -8.38 -13.48 10.22
C SER A 131 -7.49 -12.25 10.39
N VAL A 132 -6.17 -12.44 10.33
CA VAL A 132 -5.17 -11.37 10.41
C VAL A 132 -4.63 -11.11 9.01
N SER A 133 -4.47 -9.84 8.63
CA SER A 133 -3.65 -9.48 7.48
C SER A 133 -2.19 -9.71 7.85
N ASN A 134 -1.48 -10.57 7.12
CA ASN A 134 -0.04 -10.75 7.32
C ASN A 134 0.77 -9.50 6.91
N ASN A 135 0.13 -8.51 6.31
CA ASN A 135 0.72 -7.26 5.88
C ASN A 135 0.33 -6.12 6.85
N PRO A 136 1.30 -5.39 7.43
CA PRO A 136 1.03 -4.17 8.20
C PRO A 136 0.49 -3.04 7.31
N HIS A 137 0.71 -3.12 5.99
CA HIS A 137 0.13 -2.20 5.03
C HIS A 137 -1.30 -2.60 4.67
N ARG A 138 -2.13 -1.58 4.41
CA ARG A 138 -3.49 -1.75 3.95
C ARG A 138 -3.55 -2.55 2.63
N PRO A 139 -4.53 -3.45 2.44
CA PRO A 139 -4.68 -4.15 1.17
C PRO A 139 -4.92 -3.19 0.01
N LEU A 140 -4.22 -3.43 -1.11
CA LEU A 140 -4.34 -2.62 -2.32
C LEU A 140 -5.74 -2.73 -2.94
N THR A 141 -6.24 -1.64 -3.51
CA THR A 141 -7.49 -1.63 -4.26
C THR A 141 -7.38 -2.42 -5.56
N PRO A 142 -8.49 -2.83 -6.21
CA PRO A 142 -8.43 -3.44 -7.54
C PRO A 142 -7.71 -2.56 -8.58
N HIS A 143 -7.89 -1.24 -8.49
CA HIS A 143 -7.20 -0.27 -9.36
C HIS A 143 -5.70 -0.23 -9.08
N GLU A 144 -5.30 -0.24 -7.81
CA GLU A 144 -3.88 -0.28 -7.41
C GLU A 144 -3.23 -1.62 -7.74
N ILE A 145 -3.94 -2.73 -7.59
CA ILE A 145 -3.48 -4.06 -8.04
C ILE A 145 -3.25 -4.02 -9.55
N LYS A 146 -4.19 -3.44 -10.32
CA LYS A 146 -4.02 -3.27 -11.77
C LYS A 146 -2.82 -2.39 -12.11
N ARG A 147 -2.65 -1.23 -11.46
CA ARG A 147 -1.48 -0.35 -11.64
C ARG A 147 -0.19 -1.07 -11.29
N ARG A 148 -0.15 -1.82 -10.19
CA ARG A 148 0.99 -2.63 -9.78
C ARG A 148 1.33 -3.66 -10.85
N THR A 149 0.33 -4.40 -11.35
CA THR A 149 0.55 -5.39 -12.42
C THR A 149 1.11 -4.74 -13.69
N LEU A 150 0.59 -3.58 -14.09
CA LEU A 150 1.10 -2.82 -15.24
C LEU A 150 2.53 -2.33 -15.00
N LEU A 151 2.83 -1.81 -13.80
CA LEU A 151 4.18 -1.38 -13.43
C LEU A 151 5.16 -2.54 -13.42
N THR A 152 4.78 -3.69 -12.85
CA THR A 152 5.61 -4.90 -12.87
C THR A 152 5.90 -5.34 -14.31
N ALA A 153 4.87 -5.40 -15.17
CA ALA A 153 5.04 -5.74 -16.57
C ALA A 153 5.99 -4.75 -17.29
N PHE A 154 5.86 -3.45 -17.02
CA PHE A 154 6.76 -2.44 -17.57
C PHE A 154 8.20 -2.64 -17.10
N LEU A 155 8.42 -2.81 -15.79
CA LEU A 155 9.75 -3.01 -15.20
C LEU A 155 10.43 -4.29 -15.73
N ASP A 156 9.65 -5.33 -16.02
CA ASP A 156 10.16 -6.57 -16.62
C ASP A 156 10.67 -6.34 -18.05
N THR A 157 10.09 -5.41 -18.81
CA THR A 157 10.43 -5.18 -20.22
C THR A 157 11.30 -3.97 -20.49
N CYS A 158 11.30 -2.94 -19.64
CA CYS A 158 11.95 -1.66 -19.92
C CYS A 158 13.48 -1.77 -19.99
N SER A 159 14.14 -0.91 -20.76
CA SER A 159 15.61 -0.77 -20.75
C SER A 159 16.10 -0.07 -19.47
N GLU A 160 17.43 -0.02 -19.28
CA GLU A 160 18.04 0.79 -18.19
C GLU A 160 17.73 2.28 -18.39
N ASP A 161 17.81 2.77 -19.64
CA ASP A 161 17.50 4.15 -19.99
C ASP A 161 16.03 4.50 -19.71
N GLU A 162 15.10 3.63 -20.12
CA GLU A 162 13.67 3.81 -19.85
C GLU A 162 13.36 3.76 -18.34
N LEU A 163 14.03 2.87 -17.59
CA LEU A 163 13.91 2.83 -16.13
C LEU A 163 14.37 4.15 -15.50
N ILE A 164 15.49 4.69 -15.98
CA ILE A 164 16.02 5.96 -15.50
C ILE A 164 15.02 7.08 -15.81
N GLU A 165 14.69 7.29 -17.08
CA GLU A 165 13.94 8.47 -17.55
C GLU A 165 12.47 8.47 -17.11
N GLU A 166 11.79 7.34 -17.21
CA GLU A 166 10.34 7.24 -16.98
C GLU A 166 9.96 6.97 -15.53
N VAL A 167 10.90 6.42 -14.72
CA VAL A 167 10.62 6.03 -13.33
C VAL A 167 11.50 6.75 -12.33
N LEU A 168 12.82 6.62 -12.45
CA LEU A 168 13.74 7.10 -11.41
C LEU A 168 13.84 8.63 -11.38
N LEU A 169 14.00 9.32 -12.53
CA LEU A 169 14.08 10.79 -12.51
C LEU A 169 12.79 11.43 -11.98
N PRO A 170 11.57 11.04 -12.43
CA PRO A 170 10.33 11.58 -11.87
C PRO A 170 10.18 11.32 -10.37
N LEU A 171 10.54 10.11 -9.92
CA LEU A 171 10.50 9.74 -8.50
C LEU A 171 11.43 10.63 -7.67
N PHE A 172 12.69 10.79 -8.08
CA PHE A 172 13.65 11.62 -7.34
C PHE A 172 13.25 13.11 -7.36
N ARG A 173 12.68 13.63 -8.45
CA ARG A 173 12.14 15.00 -8.49
C ARG A 173 11.04 15.17 -7.45
N GLN A 174 10.11 14.21 -7.37
CA GLN A 174 9.02 14.26 -6.39
C GLN A 174 9.50 14.16 -4.95
N LEU A 175 10.60 13.44 -4.70
CA LEU A 175 11.26 13.34 -3.39
C LEU A 175 12.09 14.58 -3.02
N GLY A 176 12.14 15.61 -3.88
CA GLY A 176 12.84 16.86 -3.60
C GLY A 176 14.32 16.86 -3.94
N PHE A 177 14.80 15.87 -4.72
CA PHE A 177 16.14 15.93 -5.28
C PHE A 177 16.19 16.95 -6.43
N HIS A 178 17.32 17.65 -6.53
CA HIS A 178 17.57 18.68 -7.51
C HIS A 178 18.71 18.29 -8.45
N ARG A 179 18.77 18.95 -9.62
CA ARG A 179 19.78 18.70 -10.68
C ARG A 179 19.86 17.25 -11.13
N ILE A 180 18.70 16.64 -11.35
CA ILE A 180 18.60 15.29 -11.85
C ILE A 180 18.87 15.28 -13.36
N THR A 181 20.10 14.93 -13.74
CA THR A 181 20.50 14.74 -15.14
C THR A 181 20.83 13.28 -15.38
N ALA A 182 20.16 12.65 -16.35
CA ALA A 182 20.63 11.39 -16.93
C ALA A 182 21.92 11.68 -17.72
N ALA A 183 22.98 10.91 -17.46
CA ALA A 183 24.18 11.00 -18.28
C ALA A 183 23.89 10.36 -19.64
N GLY A 184 24.07 11.10 -20.72
CA GLY A 184 23.85 10.60 -22.07
C GLY A 184 24.74 11.36 -23.05
N HIS A 185 25.97 10.91 -23.21
CA HIS A 185 26.86 11.41 -24.25
C HIS A 185 26.93 10.37 -25.38
N LYS A 186 26.91 10.83 -26.65
CA LYS A 186 27.06 9.95 -27.83
C LYS A 186 28.31 9.04 -27.77
N ASP A 187 29.31 9.42 -26.98
CA ASP A 187 30.50 8.62 -26.69
C ASP A 187 30.44 8.05 -25.26
N ARG A 188 30.07 6.77 -25.15
CA ARG A 188 30.02 5.99 -23.89
C ARG A 188 31.32 5.99 -23.08
N ALA A 189 32.46 6.35 -23.68
CA ALA A 189 33.75 6.45 -22.99
C ALA A 189 33.86 7.71 -22.10
N LEU A 190 33.01 8.72 -22.31
CA LEU A 190 32.93 9.94 -21.50
C LEU A 190 31.85 9.87 -20.41
N GLU A 191 31.07 8.79 -20.38
CA GLU A 191 30.18 8.44 -19.29
C GLU A 191 31.05 7.74 -18.23
N TYR A 192 31.55 8.52 -17.27
CA TYR A 192 32.45 8.05 -16.20
C TYR A 192 31.79 7.07 -15.20
N GLY A 193 31.10 6.04 -15.70
CA GLY A 193 30.42 5.00 -14.93
C GLY A 193 29.23 5.49 -14.10
N LYS A 194 28.53 6.53 -14.58
CA LYS A 194 27.40 7.17 -13.88
C LYS A 194 26.20 7.22 -14.81
N ASP A 195 25.04 6.84 -14.30
CA ASP A 195 23.78 6.93 -15.02
C ASP A 195 22.97 8.16 -14.59
N ILE A 196 23.02 8.52 -13.29
CA ILE A 196 22.30 9.69 -12.74
C ILE A 196 23.19 10.49 -11.79
N TRP A 197 23.11 11.82 -11.92
CA TRP A 197 23.61 12.79 -10.95
C TRP A 197 22.46 13.54 -10.29
N MET A 198 22.53 13.74 -8.97
CA MET A 198 21.55 14.57 -8.24
C MET A 198 22.13 15.12 -6.94
N LYS A 199 21.47 16.15 -6.39
CA LYS A 199 21.76 16.69 -5.05
C LYS A 199 20.51 16.81 -4.19
N PHE A 200 20.70 16.77 -2.88
CA PHE A 200 19.65 16.97 -1.89
C PHE A 200 20.11 17.97 -0.82
N THR A 201 19.30 18.99 -0.55
CA THR A 201 19.61 19.99 0.47
C THR A 201 18.89 19.63 1.76
N LEU A 202 19.65 19.38 2.83
CA LEU A 202 19.11 19.12 4.15
C LEU A 202 18.46 20.39 4.73
N PRO A 203 17.54 20.28 5.70
CA PRO A 203 16.99 21.44 6.40
C PRO A 203 18.05 22.33 7.07
N THR A 204 19.22 21.75 7.40
CA THR A 204 20.40 22.46 7.93
C THR A 204 21.23 23.18 6.84
N GLN A 205 20.73 23.24 5.60
CA GLN A 205 21.38 23.82 4.42
C GLN A 205 22.65 23.10 3.92
N HIS A 206 23.02 21.96 4.53
CA HIS A 206 24.08 21.12 4.00
C HIS A 206 23.58 20.39 2.75
N VAL A 207 24.44 20.26 1.74
CA VAL A 207 24.12 19.63 0.47
C VAL A 207 24.77 18.25 0.41
N LEU A 208 23.96 17.25 0.06
CA LEU A 208 24.42 15.89 -0.22
C LEU A 208 24.38 15.65 -1.73
N TYR A 209 25.49 15.16 -2.26
CA TYR A 209 25.67 14.83 -3.68
C TYR A 209 25.57 13.32 -3.86
N PHE A 210 24.80 12.90 -4.85
CA PHE A 210 24.57 11.49 -5.16
C PHE A 210 24.91 11.24 -6.61
N GLY A 211 25.72 10.20 -6.83
CA GLY A 211 25.86 9.55 -8.12
C GLY A 211 25.24 8.17 -8.04
N ILE A 212 24.44 7.81 -9.03
CA ILE A 212 23.76 6.51 -9.10
C ILE A 212 24.19 5.81 -10.39
N GLN A 213 24.52 4.53 -10.24
CA GLN A 213 24.64 3.58 -11.34
C GLN A 213 23.46 2.62 -11.29
N VAL A 214 22.69 2.58 -12.36
CA VAL A 214 21.45 1.81 -12.48
C VAL A 214 21.73 0.58 -13.32
N LYS A 215 21.41 -0.60 -12.79
CA LYS A 215 21.57 -1.86 -13.52
C LYS A 215 20.29 -2.68 -13.43
N LYS A 216 19.89 -3.28 -14.56
CA LYS A 216 18.73 -4.17 -14.61
C LYS A 216 19.15 -5.62 -14.47
N GLY A 217 18.42 -6.35 -13.63
CA GLY A 217 18.60 -7.79 -13.44
C GLY A 217 19.53 -8.14 -12.28
N LYS A 218 20.01 -9.40 -12.27
CA LYS A 218 20.83 -9.93 -11.17
C LYS A 218 22.30 -9.60 -11.41
N LEU A 219 22.92 -8.96 -10.43
CA LEU A 219 24.36 -8.80 -10.37
C LEU A 219 25.02 -10.08 -9.87
N ASP A 220 26.01 -10.58 -10.60
CA ASP A 220 26.76 -11.77 -10.25
C ASP A 220 28.08 -11.39 -9.55
N ALA A 221 28.44 -12.17 -8.52
CA ALA A 221 29.70 -11.98 -7.81
C ALA A 221 30.82 -12.88 -8.36
N SER A 222 30.45 -13.88 -9.16
CA SER A 222 31.36 -14.94 -9.64
C SER A 222 32.00 -14.65 -10.99
N GLY A 223 31.57 -13.60 -11.70
CA GLY A 223 32.07 -13.26 -13.05
C GLY A 223 31.81 -14.37 -14.07
N VAL A 224 30.75 -15.14 -13.88
CA VAL A 224 30.39 -16.31 -14.72
C VAL A 224 29.37 -15.90 -15.79
N SER A 225 28.64 -14.80 -15.58
CA SER A 225 27.72 -14.26 -16.57
C SER A 225 28.47 -13.77 -17.83
N LYS A 226 27.96 -14.16 -19.00
CA LYS A 226 28.49 -13.75 -20.31
C LYS A 226 27.96 -12.40 -20.79
N SER A 227 27.04 -11.78 -20.04
CA SER A 227 26.51 -10.46 -20.32
C SER A 227 27.45 -9.38 -19.80
N THR A 228 27.92 -8.51 -20.67
CA THR A 228 28.60 -7.26 -20.31
C THR A 228 27.75 -6.47 -19.29
N ASN A 229 28.35 -5.93 -18.23
CA ASN A 229 27.71 -5.13 -17.16
C ASN A 229 26.91 -5.88 -16.08
N SER A 230 27.09 -7.19 -15.91
CA SER A 230 26.41 -7.95 -14.83
C SER A 230 27.31 -8.34 -13.67
N ASN A 231 28.62 -8.05 -13.75
CA ASN A 231 29.60 -8.40 -12.73
C ASN A 231 29.77 -7.27 -11.70
N VAL A 232 29.67 -7.62 -10.42
CA VAL A 232 29.87 -6.70 -9.29
C VAL A 232 31.23 -5.99 -9.35
N ALA A 233 32.29 -6.65 -9.84
CA ALA A 233 33.62 -6.03 -9.96
C ALA A 233 33.65 -4.88 -10.98
N GLU A 234 32.92 -5.02 -12.09
CA GLU A 234 32.80 -3.96 -13.11
C GLU A 234 32.03 -2.75 -12.54
N ILE A 235 30.94 -3.01 -11.82
CA ILE A 235 30.14 -1.97 -11.17
C ILE A 235 30.93 -1.27 -10.07
N HIS A 236 31.68 -2.02 -9.27
CA HIS A 236 32.57 -1.44 -8.26
C HIS A 236 33.59 -0.49 -8.90
N ASN A 237 34.19 -0.87 -10.03
CA ASN A 237 35.10 0.01 -10.76
C ASN A 237 34.40 1.25 -11.32
N GLN A 238 33.18 1.11 -11.85
CA GLN A 238 32.35 2.24 -12.28
C GLN A 238 32.07 3.23 -11.12
N VAL A 239 31.71 2.70 -9.95
CA VAL A 239 31.47 3.51 -8.75
C VAL A 239 32.75 4.18 -8.25
N LEU A 240 33.90 3.50 -8.29
CA LEU A 240 35.19 4.11 -7.94
C LEU A 240 35.57 5.26 -8.88
N MET A 241 35.40 5.06 -10.19
CA MET A 241 35.58 6.14 -11.18
C MET A 241 34.64 7.30 -10.89
N MET A 242 33.41 6.99 -10.44
CA MET A 242 32.44 8.01 -10.09
C MET A 242 32.82 8.85 -8.89
N LEU A 243 33.35 8.22 -7.84
CA LEU A 243 33.84 8.88 -6.62
C LEU A 243 35.13 9.68 -6.87
N GLY A 244 36.00 9.22 -7.77
CA GLY A 244 37.24 9.90 -8.11
C GLY A 244 37.06 11.16 -8.97
N HIS A 245 35.86 11.39 -9.50
CA HIS A 245 35.55 12.53 -10.36
C HIS A 245 35.09 13.73 -9.54
N GLU A 246 35.83 14.84 -9.62
CA GLU A 246 35.48 16.10 -8.97
C GLU A 246 34.09 16.59 -9.42
N ILE A 247 33.30 17.08 -8.47
CA ILE A 247 31.93 17.53 -8.73
C ILE A 247 31.97 19.05 -8.73
N PHE A 248 31.63 19.65 -9.86
CA PHE A 248 31.45 21.09 -9.95
C PHE A 248 29.97 21.44 -9.74
N ASP A 249 29.70 22.27 -8.74
CA ASP A 249 28.41 22.89 -8.49
C ASP A 249 28.43 24.38 -8.91
N PRO A 250 27.82 24.73 -10.06
CA PRO A 250 27.74 26.11 -10.52
C PRO A 250 26.98 27.08 -9.62
N GLU A 251 26.15 26.61 -8.67
CA GLU A 251 25.46 27.50 -7.72
C GLU A 251 26.40 27.97 -6.60
N THR A 252 27.38 27.14 -6.22
CA THR A 252 28.39 27.49 -5.22
C THR A 252 29.74 27.86 -5.85
N ASN A 253 29.87 27.69 -7.17
CA ASN A 253 31.10 27.84 -7.94
C ASN A 253 32.28 27.08 -7.31
N ARG A 254 32.01 25.84 -6.91
CA ARG A 254 32.93 24.94 -6.20
C ARG A 254 32.80 23.54 -6.76
#